data_AF-A0A1I1WP31-F1
#
_entry.id   AF-A0A1I1WP31-F1
#
_cell.length_a   1.000
_cell.length_b   1.000
_cell.length_c   1.000
_cell.angle_alpha   90.00
_cell.angle_beta   90.00
_cell.angle_gamma   90.00
#
_symmetry.space_group_name_H-M   'P 1'
#
loop_
_entity.id
_entity.type
_entity.pdbx_description
1 polymer ?
#
loop_
_entity_poly.entity_id
_entity_poly.type
_entity_poly.pdbx_seq_one_letter_code
_entity_poly.pdbx_strand_id
1 'polypeptide(L)'
;MSVRRLLLTAAAMGLLATALAALTPTSGELVDALAAPQRTVDTQGPDALVAAAAALLAWAVWVWGALGLALTAASALPGLLGAAARLSTRAVLPAGARRSAGLLLGLGLGMAGPVTGVGLPLAPLPAAAASGDGVPDWPAAGVPAPGRAPTTVPDRPAVGLPAVAPTSTAVPDWPAGPPAAPAHGAHVVAPGDCLWHITAARLLERTGAPPTDAETARSVHAWWTANADVIGPDPDLLLPGQILRPPEGP
;
A
#
# COMPACT_ATOMS: atom_id res chain seq x y z
N MET A 1 -3.38 -33.93 30.79
CA MET A 1 -4.59 -33.09 30.58
C MET A 1 -5.81 -33.97 30.79
N SER A 2 -6.87 -33.48 31.45
CA SER A 2 -8.14 -34.23 31.51
C SER A 2 -8.83 -34.20 30.15
N VAL A 3 -9.50 -35.30 29.77
CA VAL A 3 -10.26 -35.42 28.50
C VAL A 3 -11.23 -34.25 28.31
N ARG A 4 -11.86 -33.79 29.41
CA ARG A 4 -12.76 -32.64 29.43
C ARG A 4 -12.08 -31.33 29.00
N ARG A 5 -10.83 -31.09 29.42
CA ARG A 5 -10.08 -29.89 28.98
C ARG A 5 -9.74 -29.95 27.50
N LEU A 6 -9.36 -31.13 27.01
CA LEU A 6 -9.04 -31.33 25.59
C LEU A 6 -10.27 -31.08 24.70
N LEU A 7 -11.42 -31.63 25.07
CA LEU A 7 -12.69 -31.41 24.35
C LEU A 7 -13.09 -29.93 24.35
N LEU A 8 -12.96 -29.23 25.48
CA LEU A 8 -13.24 -27.79 25.56
C LEU A 8 -12.31 -26.98 24.64
N THR A 9 -11.01 -27.27 24.64
CA THR A 9 -10.06 -26.57 23.75
C THR A 9 -10.32 -26.87 22.27
N ALA A 10 -10.69 -28.10 21.91
CA ALA A 10 -11.03 -28.46 20.55
C ALA A 10 -12.32 -27.77 20.08
N ALA A 11 -13.35 -27.74 20.93
CA ALA A 11 -14.58 -27.01 20.66
C ALA A 11 -14.33 -25.50 20.49
N ALA A 12 -13.50 -24.90 21.35
CA ALA A 12 -13.12 -23.50 21.23
C ALA A 12 -12.35 -23.21 19.93
N MET A 13 -11.44 -24.09 19.52
CA MET A 13 -10.74 -23.97 18.23
C MET A 13 -11.71 -24.10 17.05
N GLY A 14 -12.67 -25.02 17.10
CA GLY A 14 -13.72 -25.16 16.10
C GLY A 14 -14.58 -23.91 15.98
N LEU A 15 -15.03 -23.34 17.11
CA LEU A 15 -15.77 -22.08 17.14
C LEU A 15 -14.95 -20.93 16.54
N LEU A 16 -13.66 -20.85 16.88
CA LEU A 16 -12.77 -19.84 16.32
C LEU A 16 -12.61 -20.00 14.80
N ALA A 17 -12.52 -21.23 14.28
CA ALA A 17 -12.50 -21.49 12.84
C ALA A 17 -13.80 -21.05 12.17
N THR A 18 -14.97 -21.33 12.78
CA THR A 18 -16.25 -20.89 12.22
C THR A 18 -16.38 -19.38 12.22
N ALA A 19 -15.90 -18.70 13.27
CA ALA A 19 -15.88 -17.24 13.32
C ALA A 19 -14.94 -16.66 12.25
N LEU A 20 -13.73 -17.20 12.11
CA LEU A 20 -12.79 -16.80 11.05
C LEU A 20 -13.41 -16.99 9.67
N ALA A 21 -13.99 -18.15 9.37
CA ALA A 21 -14.63 -18.42 8.09
C ALA A 21 -15.81 -17.47 7.79
N ALA A 22 -16.53 -17.00 8.80
CA ALA A 22 -17.63 -16.05 8.63
C ALA A 22 -17.15 -14.60 8.46
N LEU A 23 -15.99 -14.25 9.03
CA LEU A 23 -15.42 -12.90 9.02
C LEU A 23 -14.42 -12.67 7.87
N THR A 24 -13.83 -13.74 7.32
CA THR A 24 -12.86 -13.63 6.22
C THR A 24 -13.56 -13.73 4.86
N PRO A 25 -13.07 -12.98 3.84
CA PRO A 25 -13.52 -13.14 2.46
C PRO A 25 -13.37 -14.58 1.99
N THR A 26 -14.08 -14.93 0.91
CA THR A 26 -13.96 -16.27 0.34
C THR A 26 -12.53 -16.53 -0.15
N SER A 27 -12.10 -17.79 -0.14
CA SER A 27 -10.74 -18.15 -0.55
C SER A 27 -10.40 -17.73 -1.98
N GLY A 28 -11.39 -17.65 -2.87
CA GLY A 28 -11.21 -17.13 -4.24
C GLY A 28 -10.87 -15.64 -4.24
N GLU A 29 -11.63 -14.83 -3.49
CA GLU A 29 -11.39 -13.39 -3.39
C GLU A 29 -10.03 -13.06 -2.76
N LEU A 30 -9.60 -13.84 -1.77
CA LEU A 30 -8.27 -13.72 -1.16
C LEU A 30 -7.14 -13.99 -2.17
N VAL A 31 -7.28 -15.03 -3.00
CA VAL A 31 -6.28 -15.38 -4.00
C VAL A 31 -6.25 -14.34 -5.12
N ASP A 32 -7.43 -13.92 -5.60
CA ASP A 32 -7.53 -12.90 -6.65
C ASP A 32 -6.96 -11.55 -6.20
N ALA A 33 -7.24 -11.15 -4.95
CA ALA A 33 -6.71 -9.92 -4.37
C ALA A 33 -5.17 -9.90 -4.33
N LEU A 34 -4.55 -11.06 -4.07
CA LEU A 34 -3.10 -11.22 -3.98
C LEU A 34 -2.41 -11.54 -5.30
N ALA A 35 -3.12 -12.12 -6.28
CA ALA A 35 -2.59 -12.42 -7.60
C ALA A 35 -2.32 -11.14 -8.41
N ALA A 36 -3.10 -10.08 -8.15
CA ALA A 36 -2.93 -8.77 -8.79
C ALA A 36 -3.00 -7.63 -7.76
N PRO A 37 -1.98 -7.49 -6.89
CA PRO A 37 -2.03 -6.57 -5.74
C PRO A 37 -2.23 -5.12 -6.18
N GLN A 38 -1.57 -4.70 -7.26
CA GLN A 38 -1.72 -3.35 -7.81
C GLN A 38 -3.15 -3.06 -8.26
N ARG A 39 -3.76 -4.01 -9.00
CA ARG A 39 -5.15 -3.89 -9.46
C ARG A 39 -6.13 -3.81 -8.29
N THR A 40 -5.89 -4.56 -7.23
CA THR A 40 -6.71 -4.53 -6.01
C THR A 40 -6.63 -3.16 -5.34
N VAL A 41 -5.42 -2.61 -5.19
CA VAL A 41 -5.23 -1.26 -4.65
C VAL A 41 -5.91 -0.21 -5.51
N ASP A 42 -5.80 -0.31 -6.83
CA ASP A 42 -6.36 0.67 -7.77
C ASP A 42 -7.91 0.65 -7.79
N THR A 43 -8.53 -0.51 -7.53
CA THR A 43 -9.99 -0.69 -7.65
C THR A 43 -10.73 -0.69 -6.31
N GLN A 44 -10.13 -1.23 -5.25
CA GLN A 44 -10.74 -1.43 -3.93
C GLN A 44 -10.03 -0.63 -2.83
N GLY A 45 -8.88 -0.02 -3.14
CA GLY A 45 -8.05 0.69 -2.18
C GLY A 45 -7.07 -0.21 -1.43
N PRO A 46 -6.10 0.39 -0.72
CA PRO A 46 -5.07 -0.35 0.02
C PRO A 46 -5.61 -1.15 1.21
N ASP A 47 -6.71 -0.70 1.83
CA ASP A 47 -7.30 -1.35 2.99
C ASP A 47 -7.80 -2.78 2.70
N ALA A 48 -8.28 -3.02 1.48
CA ALA A 48 -8.72 -4.34 1.02
C ALA A 48 -7.56 -5.35 0.99
N LEU A 49 -6.38 -4.92 0.53
CA LEU A 49 -5.17 -5.74 0.49
C LEU A 49 -4.66 -6.05 1.91
N VAL A 50 -4.70 -5.07 2.80
CA VAL A 50 -4.34 -5.25 4.22
C VAL A 50 -5.29 -6.23 4.91
N ALA A 51 -6.60 -6.11 4.67
CA ALA A 51 -7.60 -7.03 5.21
C ALA A 51 -7.40 -8.47 4.70
N ALA A 52 -7.10 -8.63 3.41
CA ALA A 52 -6.80 -9.93 2.80
C ALA A 52 -5.54 -10.56 3.41
N ALA A 53 -4.46 -9.79 3.56
CA ALA A 53 -3.23 -10.25 4.20
C ALA A 53 -3.45 -10.62 5.69
N ALA A 54 -4.20 -9.80 6.43
CA ALA A 54 -4.54 -10.06 7.82
C ALA A 54 -5.37 -11.34 7.98
N ALA A 55 -6.33 -11.57 7.08
CA ALA A 55 -7.13 -12.79 7.05
C ALA A 55 -6.27 -14.04 6.81
N LEU A 56 -5.33 -14.00 5.87
CA LEU A 56 -4.39 -15.11 5.66
C LEU A 56 -3.51 -15.37 6.88
N LEU A 57 -2.99 -14.32 7.50
CA LEU A 57 -2.18 -14.45 8.72
C LEU A 57 -3.00 -15.07 9.86
N ALA A 58 -4.25 -14.66 10.04
CA ALA A 58 -5.14 -15.22 11.03
C ALA A 58 -5.39 -16.72 10.80
N TRP A 59 -5.65 -17.12 9.54
CA TRP A 59 -5.79 -18.53 9.17
C TRP A 59 -4.50 -19.33 9.38
N ALA A 60 -3.34 -18.77 9.03
CA ALA A 60 -2.04 -19.42 9.24
C ALA A 60 -1.77 -19.68 10.73
N VAL A 61 -2.01 -18.67 11.58
CA VAL A 61 -1.86 -18.79 13.04
C VAL A 61 -2.86 -19.81 13.61
N TRP A 62 -4.11 -19.81 13.14
CA TRP A 62 -5.12 -20.77 13.58
C TRP A 62 -4.73 -22.20 13.19
N VAL A 63 -4.36 -22.45 11.94
CA VAL A 63 -3.92 -23.77 11.44
C VAL A 63 -2.72 -24.27 12.24
N TRP A 64 -1.76 -23.39 12.54
CA TRP A 64 -0.62 -23.70 13.38
C TRP A 64 -1.03 -24.13 14.80
N GLY A 65 -1.92 -23.37 15.44
CA GLY A 65 -2.45 -23.71 16.76
C GLY A 65 -3.23 -25.02 16.76
N ALA A 66 -4.09 -25.23 15.77
CA ALA A 66 -4.87 -26.45 15.58
C ALA A 66 -3.97 -27.67 15.36
N LEU A 67 -2.89 -27.52 14.58
CA LEU A 67 -1.88 -28.56 14.38
C LEU A 67 -1.16 -28.90 15.69
N GLY A 68 -0.77 -27.89 16.48
CA GLY A 68 -0.18 -28.11 17.80
C GLY A 68 -1.10 -28.86 18.75
N LEU A 69 -2.40 -28.51 18.74
CA LEU A 69 -3.42 -29.19 19.53
C LEU A 69 -3.63 -30.63 19.05
N ALA A 70 -3.67 -30.87 17.73
CA ALA A 70 -3.79 -32.19 17.14
C ALA A 70 -2.59 -33.09 17.48
N LEU A 71 -1.37 -32.55 17.43
CA LEU A 71 -0.16 -33.26 17.83
C LEU A 71 -0.16 -33.58 19.34
N THR A 72 -0.67 -32.66 20.17
CA THR A 72 -0.85 -32.89 21.61
C THR A 72 -1.87 -33.99 21.87
N ALA A 73 -3.00 -33.99 21.16
CA ALA A 73 -4.01 -35.06 21.24
C ALA A 73 -3.45 -36.41 20.78
N ALA A 74 -2.71 -36.43 19.66
CA ALA A 74 -2.07 -37.64 19.13
C ALA A 74 -1.02 -38.21 20.09
N SER A 75 -0.32 -37.37 20.85
CA SER A 75 0.66 -37.80 21.85
C SER A 75 0.04 -38.53 23.05
N ALA A 76 -1.26 -38.31 23.31
CA ALA A 76 -2.00 -38.96 24.38
C ALA A 76 -2.52 -40.37 24.01
N LEU A 77 -2.45 -40.76 22.73
CA LEU A 77 -2.83 -42.09 22.26
C LEU A 77 -1.63 -43.07 22.42
N PRO A 78 -1.77 -44.19 23.13
CA PRO A 78 -0.72 -45.19 23.22
C PRO A 78 -0.54 -45.90 21.87
N GLY A 79 0.67 -45.87 21.30
CA GLY A 79 1.03 -46.57 20.04
C GLY A 79 1.85 -45.76 19.03
N LEU A 80 2.00 -46.30 17.81
CA LEU A 80 2.79 -45.76 16.69
C LEU A 80 2.44 -44.30 16.32
N LEU A 81 1.20 -43.88 16.55
CA LEU A 81 0.71 -42.49 16.37
C LEU A 81 1.46 -41.49 17.26
N GLY A 82 1.87 -41.88 18.47
CA GLY A 82 2.67 -41.04 19.38
C GLY A 82 4.14 -40.91 18.94
N ALA A 83 4.67 -41.86 18.17
CA ALA A 83 6.01 -41.77 17.59
C ALA A 83 6.03 -40.86 16.35
N ALA A 84 5.02 -40.97 15.49
CA ALA A 84 4.85 -40.09 14.32
C ALA A 84 4.63 -38.62 14.72
N ALA A 85 3.88 -38.35 15.80
CA ALA A 85 3.70 -37.01 16.38
C ALA A 85 5.01 -36.39 16.91
N ARG A 86 5.94 -37.22 17.41
CA ARG A 86 7.26 -36.77 17.89
C ARG A 86 8.24 -36.44 16.76
N LEU A 87 8.11 -37.07 15.59
CA LEU A 87 8.89 -36.71 14.41
C LEU A 87 8.37 -35.42 13.76
N SER A 88 7.05 -35.28 13.65
CA SER A 88 6.42 -34.10 13.05
C SER A 88 6.61 -32.84 13.90
N THR A 89 6.66 -32.93 15.23
CA THR A 89 7.04 -31.79 16.10
C THR A 89 8.47 -31.28 15.87
N ARG A 90 9.40 -32.13 15.40
CA ARG A 90 10.78 -31.70 15.04
C ARG A 90 10.86 -31.04 13.67
N ALA A 91 10.00 -31.44 12.74
CA ALA A 91 9.94 -30.86 11.40
C ALA A 91 9.14 -29.55 11.37
N VAL A 92 8.11 -29.44 12.20
CA VAL A 92 7.16 -28.32 12.16
C VAL A 92 7.65 -27.12 12.95
N LEU A 93 8.43 -27.27 14.03
CA LEU A 93 9.00 -26.14 14.79
C LEU A 93 10.32 -25.65 14.17
N PRO A 94 10.33 -24.56 13.37
CA PRO A 94 11.59 -23.97 12.92
C PRO A 94 12.29 -23.42 14.16
N ALA A 95 13.61 -23.59 14.26
CA ALA A 95 14.38 -23.13 15.40
C ALA A 95 14.18 -21.64 15.75
N GLY A 96 13.75 -20.83 14.77
CA GLY A 96 13.39 -19.42 14.95
C GLY A 96 12.15 -19.17 15.83
N ALA A 97 11.10 -20.00 15.72
CA ALA A 97 9.86 -19.82 16.49
C ALA A 97 10.04 -20.12 17.99
N ARG A 98 10.98 -21.01 18.34
CA ARG A 98 11.36 -21.28 19.73
C ARG A 98 12.09 -20.09 20.37
N ARG A 99 12.91 -19.37 19.60
CA ARG A 99 13.65 -18.20 20.10
C ARG A 99 12.73 -17.00 20.32
N SER A 100 11.77 -16.76 19.42
CA SER A 100 10.79 -15.68 19.58
C SER A 100 9.78 -15.96 20.68
N ALA A 101 9.30 -17.21 20.84
CA ALA A 101 8.42 -17.58 21.95
C ALA A 101 9.10 -17.42 23.32
N GLY A 102 10.40 -17.69 23.43
CA GLY A 102 11.16 -17.44 24.66
C GLY A 102 11.28 -15.95 24.99
N LEU A 103 11.49 -15.10 23.99
CA LEU A 103 11.53 -13.64 24.17
C LEU A 103 10.17 -13.05 24.54
N LEU A 104 9.09 -13.51 23.89
CA LEU A 104 7.72 -13.06 24.17
C LEU A 104 7.21 -13.54 25.54
N LEU A 105 7.54 -14.78 25.93
CA LEU A 105 7.21 -15.28 27.27
C LEU A 105 8.05 -14.60 28.35
N GLY A 106 9.33 -14.29 28.07
CA GLY A 106 10.19 -13.52 28.97
C GLY A 106 9.72 -12.08 29.18
N LEU A 107 9.21 -11.43 28.13
CA LEU A 107 8.60 -10.09 28.22
C LEU A 107 7.21 -10.12 28.86
N GLY A 108 6.40 -11.16 28.60
CA GLY A 108 5.06 -11.31 29.15
C GLY A 108 5.02 -11.65 30.65
N LEU A 109 5.94 -12.48 31.13
CA LEU A 109 6.04 -12.82 32.56
C LEU A 109 6.60 -11.68 33.42
N GLY A 110 7.23 -10.66 32.82
CA GLY A 110 7.68 -9.45 33.52
C GLY A 110 6.57 -8.41 33.77
N MET A 111 5.45 -8.46 33.04
CA MET A 111 4.35 -7.49 33.13
C MET A 111 3.02 -8.10 33.60
N ALA A 112 2.89 -9.44 33.62
CA ALA A 112 1.66 -10.11 34.06
C ALA A 112 1.67 -10.39 35.58
N GLY A 113 1.48 -9.34 36.37
CA GLY A 113 0.88 -9.48 37.71
C GLY A 113 -0.55 -10.03 37.59
N PRO A 114 -1.12 -10.66 38.63
CA PRO A 114 -2.41 -11.33 38.55
C PRO A 114 -3.51 -10.30 38.30
N VAL A 115 -4.05 -10.26 37.07
CA VAL A 115 -5.31 -9.55 36.79
C VAL A 115 -6.44 -10.46 37.25
N THR A 116 -6.61 -10.57 38.56
CA THR A 116 -7.91 -10.88 39.16
C THR A 116 -8.82 -9.70 38.87
N GLY A 117 -9.94 -9.96 38.19
CA GLY A 117 -10.94 -8.97 37.84
C GLY A 117 -11.39 -8.15 39.04
N VAL A 118 -11.02 -6.88 39.03
CA VAL A 118 -11.66 -5.77 39.73
C VAL A 118 -11.79 -4.69 38.68
N GLY A 119 -13.01 -4.20 38.46
CA GLY A 119 -13.32 -3.24 37.40
C GLY A 119 -12.40 -2.03 37.44
N LEU A 120 -11.69 -1.80 36.35
CA LEU A 120 -11.07 -0.51 36.10
C LEU A 120 -12.20 0.49 35.80
N PRO A 121 -12.30 1.62 36.53
CA PRO A 121 -13.15 2.70 36.07
C PRO A 121 -12.60 3.19 34.74
N LEU A 122 -13.47 3.31 33.73
CA LEU A 122 -13.23 4.16 32.57
C LEU A 122 -12.95 5.57 33.08
N ALA A 123 -11.67 5.92 33.23
CA ALA A 123 -11.27 7.31 33.34
C ALA A 123 -11.53 7.95 31.97
N PRO A 124 -12.35 9.01 31.87
CA PRO A 124 -12.49 9.73 30.62
C PRO A 124 -11.13 10.35 30.28
N LEU A 125 -10.63 10.05 29.08
CA LEU A 125 -9.53 10.79 28.49
C LEU A 125 -9.97 12.27 28.40
N PRO A 126 -9.11 13.25 28.74
CA PRO A 126 -9.43 14.64 28.48
C PRO A 126 -9.59 14.82 26.96
N ALA A 127 -10.78 15.25 26.56
CA ALA A 127 -11.03 15.71 25.20
C ALA A 127 -10.09 16.89 24.91
N ALA A 128 -9.05 16.65 24.12
CA ALA A 128 -8.30 17.73 23.50
C ALA A 128 -9.23 18.38 22.47
N ALA A 129 -9.77 19.54 22.84
CA ALA A 129 -10.43 20.44 21.92
C ALA A 129 -9.40 20.92 20.90
N ALA A 130 -9.46 20.38 19.68
CA ALA A 130 -8.84 21.00 18.52
C ALA A 130 -9.83 22.04 17.98
N SER A 131 -9.82 23.22 18.58
CA SER A 131 -10.30 24.45 17.94
C SER A 131 -9.17 24.94 17.04
N GLY A 132 -9.38 24.92 15.74
CA GLY A 132 -8.39 25.37 14.76
C GLY A 132 -8.90 25.20 13.34
N ASP A 133 -9.87 26.04 12.98
CA ASP A 133 -10.12 26.43 11.59
C ASP A 133 -8.80 26.75 10.90
N GLY A 134 -8.62 26.21 9.70
CA GLY A 134 -7.43 26.42 8.89
C GLY A 134 -7.48 25.64 7.59
N VAL A 135 -8.59 25.73 6.86
CA VAL A 135 -8.62 25.37 5.44
C VAL A 135 -7.64 26.29 4.72
N PRO A 136 -6.68 25.76 3.92
CA PRO A 136 -5.86 26.60 3.07
C PRO A 136 -6.73 27.35 2.05
N ASP A 137 -6.73 28.68 2.11
CA ASP A 137 -7.36 29.56 1.12
C ASP A 137 -6.67 29.40 -0.23
N TRP A 138 -7.28 28.62 -1.13
CA TRP A 138 -6.98 28.67 -2.55
C TRP A 138 -7.67 29.90 -3.14
N PRO A 139 -6.98 30.80 -3.87
CA PRO A 139 -7.63 31.92 -4.53
C PRO A 139 -8.59 31.40 -5.61
N ALA A 140 -9.88 31.37 -5.27
CA ALA A 140 -10.96 31.18 -6.23
C ALA A 140 -11.08 32.46 -7.07
N ALA A 141 -10.69 32.38 -8.34
CA ALA A 141 -10.98 33.41 -9.32
C ALA A 141 -12.52 33.59 -9.40
N GLY A 142 -12.98 34.78 -9.02
CA GLY A 142 -14.40 35.11 -8.93
C GLY A 142 -15.12 34.98 -10.26
N VAL A 143 -16.20 34.21 -10.28
CA VAL A 143 -17.21 34.23 -11.35
C VAL A 143 -18.36 35.13 -10.89
N PRO A 144 -18.69 36.23 -11.58
CA PRO A 144 -19.88 37.00 -11.24
C PRO A 144 -21.11 36.28 -11.78
N ALA A 145 -21.93 35.73 -10.87
CA ALA A 145 -23.29 35.33 -11.17
C ALA A 145 -24.22 36.56 -11.16
N PRO A 146 -25.00 36.84 -12.22
CA PRO A 146 -25.89 37.98 -12.24
C PRO A 146 -27.19 37.72 -11.46
N GLY A 147 -27.55 38.70 -10.64
CA GLY A 147 -28.76 38.73 -9.84
C GLY A 147 -30.04 38.78 -10.68
N ARG A 148 -31.06 38.08 -10.18
CA ARG A 148 -32.42 38.06 -10.72
C ARG A 148 -33.24 39.19 -10.08
N ALA A 149 -33.76 40.09 -10.91
CA ALA A 149 -34.94 40.90 -10.60
C ALA A 149 -35.86 40.92 -11.82
N PRO A 150 -37.19 41.07 -11.64
CA PRO A 150 -38.18 40.64 -12.61
C PRO A 150 -38.58 41.73 -13.61
N THR A 151 -39.47 41.31 -14.51
CA THR A 151 -40.51 42.06 -15.23
C THR A 151 -40.26 42.43 -16.71
N THR A 152 -41.32 42.09 -17.47
CA THR A 152 -41.78 42.61 -18.77
C THR A 152 -40.96 42.31 -20.03
N VAL A 153 -41.46 41.35 -20.79
CA VAL A 153 -41.40 41.32 -22.26
C VAL A 153 -42.18 42.53 -22.78
N PRO A 154 -41.59 43.36 -23.66
CA PRO A 154 -42.30 43.69 -24.89
C PRO A 154 -41.42 43.56 -26.15
N ASP A 155 -42.14 43.26 -27.23
CA ASP A 155 -41.79 43.10 -28.64
C ASP A 155 -40.50 43.74 -29.17
N ARG A 156 -39.79 42.94 -29.98
CA ARG A 156 -38.70 43.36 -30.85
C ARG A 156 -39.23 43.60 -32.27
N PRO A 157 -39.17 44.82 -32.84
CA PRO A 157 -39.21 44.97 -34.28
C PRO A 157 -37.81 44.76 -34.86
N ALA A 158 -37.76 44.03 -35.97
CA ALA A 158 -36.56 43.77 -36.75
C ALA A 158 -36.04 45.06 -37.41
N VAL A 159 -34.76 45.39 -37.22
CA VAL A 159 -34.05 46.37 -38.05
C VAL A 159 -32.63 45.89 -38.35
N GLY A 160 -32.38 45.73 -39.65
CA GLY A 160 -31.13 45.62 -40.43
C GLY A 160 -29.80 45.31 -39.75
N LEU A 161 -29.22 44.16 -40.11
CA LEU A 161 -27.77 43.94 -40.07
C LEU A 161 -27.05 44.77 -41.14
N PRO A 162 -25.82 45.23 -40.85
CA PRO A 162 -24.71 45.10 -41.76
C PRO A 162 -23.72 44.05 -41.26
N ALA A 163 -23.28 43.18 -42.16
CA ALA A 163 -22.28 42.16 -41.90
C ALA A 163 -20.90 42.78 -41.60
N VAL A 164 -20.29 42.38 -40.48
CA VAL A 164 -18.86 42.58 -40.21
C VAL A 164 -18.25 41.24 -39.83
N ALA A 165 -17.16 40.90 -40.52
CA ALA A 165 -16.39 39.67 -40.42
C ALA A 165 -15.66 39.54 -39.04
N PRO A 166 -15.16 38.35 -38.68
CA PRO A 166 -14.96 37.94 -37.29
C PRO A 166 -13.67 38.53 -36.70
N THR A 167 -13.76 39.20 -35.56
CA THR A 167 -12.59 39.54 -34.75
C THR A 167 -12.33 38.41 -33.76
N SER A 168 -11.40 37.53 -34.12
CA SER A 168 -10.87 36.50 -33.23
C SER A 168 -10.17 37.18 -32.04
N THR A 169 -10.67 36.95 -30.83
CA THR A 169 -10.00 37.33 -29.58
C THR A 169 -8.69 36.55 -29.47
N ALA A 170 -7.57 37.25 -29.64
CA ALA A 170 -6.23 36.68 -29.52
C ALA A 170 -6.00 36.13 -28.10
N VAL A 171 -5.68 34.84 -28.04
CA VAL A 171 -5.19 34.12 -26.87
C VAL A 171 -3.77 34.65 -26.55
N PRO A 172 -3.38 34.81 -25.27
CA PRO A 172 -2.05 35.31 -24.90
C PRO A 172 -0.90 34.51 -25.54
N ASP A 173 0.16 35.23 -25.95
CA ASP A 173 1.38 34.69 -26.60
C ASP A 173 2.06 33.63 -25.72
N TRP A 174 1.85 32.36 -26.08
CA TRP A 174 2.69 31.24 -25.67
C TRP A 174 3.98 31.28 -26.51
N PRO A 175 5.17 31.03 -25.96
CA PRO A 175 6.41 31.05 -26.74
C PRO A 175 6.31 30.08 -27.92
N ALA A 176 6.27 30.63 -29.13
CA ALA A 176 6.16 29.93 -30.39
C ALA A 176 7.52 29.34 -30.85
N GLY A 177 8.19 28.63 -29.95
CA GLY A 177 9.37 27.83 -30.27
C GLY A 177 9.13 26.41 -29.78
N PRO A 178 9.41 25.36 -30.58
CA PRO A 178 9.55 24.03 -30.03
C PRO A 178 10.53 24.13 -28.87
N PRO A 179 10.24 23.58 -27.67
CA PRO A 179 11.27 23.44 -26.64
C PRO A 179 12.47 22.77 -27.31
N ALA A 180 13.67 23.34 -27.12
CA ALA A 180 14.89 22.74 -27.64
C ALA A 180 14.83 21.24 -27.32
N ALA A 181 14.85 20.41 -28.37
CA ALA A 181 14.65 18.98 -28.21
C ALA A 181 15.59 18.50 -27.10
N PRO A 182 15.08 17.81 -26.08
CA PRO A 182 15.94 17.29 -25.02
C PRO A 182 17.12 16.57 -25.67
N ALA A 183 18.34 16.82 -25.16
CA ALA A 183 19.55 16.14 -25.63
C ALA A 183 19.23 14.66 -25.84
N HIS A 184 19.59 14.10 -27.00
CA HIS A 184 19.14 12.78 -27.44
C HIS A 184 19.26 11.76 -26.28
N GLY A 185 18.11 11.34 -25.76
CA GLY A 185 18.04 10.36 -24.68
C GLY A 185 17.93 10.88 -23.25
N ALA A 186 17.68 12.17 -23.02
CA ALA A 186 17.29 12.65 -21.70
C ALA A 186 15.91 12.12 -21.30
N HIS A 187 15.75 11.81 -20.01
CA HIS A 187 14.53 11.30 -19.40
C HIS A 187 13.90 12.36 -18.51
N VAL A 188 12.61 12.64 -18.67
CA VAL A 188 11.87 13.52 -17.77
C VAL A 188 11.22 12.67 -16.70
N VAL A 189 11.56 12.91 -15.43
CA VAL A 189 11.05 12.17 -14.28
C VAL A 189 9.54 12.39 -14.15
N ALA A 190 8.77 11.31 -14.19
CA ALA A 190 7.35 11.29 -13.90
C ALA A 190 7.07 10.95 -12.43
N PRO A 191 5.88 11.29 -11.89
CA PRO A 191 5.48 10.84 -10.55
C PRO A 191 5.55 9.31 -10.43
N GLY A 192 6.28 8.81 -9.42
CA GLY A 192 6.47 7.38 -9.18
C GLY A 192 7.68 6.75 -9.88
N ASP A 193 8.41 7.53 -10.69
CA ASP A 193 9.68 7.07 -11.24
C ASP A 193 10.70 6.85 -10.12
N CYS A 194 11.52 5.81 -10.29
CA CYS A 194 12.74 5.62 -9.52
C CYS A 194 13.92 5.35 -10.45
N LEU A 195 15.13 5.70 -10.01
CA LEU A 195 16.32 5.62 -10.84
C LEU A 195 16.62 4.19 -11.31
N TRP A 196 16.28 3.20 -10.49
CA TRP A 196 16.39 1.78 -10.84
C TRP A 196 15.53 1.40 -12.05
N HIS A 197 14.25 1.77 -12.05
CA HIS A 197 13.35 1.43 -13.16
C HIS A 197 13.71 2.19 -14.44
N ILE A 198 14.05 3.47 -14.33
CA ILE A 198 14.49 4.29 -15.49
C ILE A 198 15.70 3.63 -16.15
N THR A 199 16.72 3.30 -15.36
CA THR A 199 17.95 2.73 -15.89
C THR A 199 17.80 1.28 -16.37
N ALA A 200 16.97 0.47 -15.71
CA ALA A 200 16.65 -0.89 -16.16
C ALA A 200 15.91 -0.88 -17.51
N ALA A 201 14.91 -0.01 -17.67
CA ALA A 201 14.19 0.17 -18.93
C ALA A 201 15.15 0.61 -20.05
N ARG A 202 16.02 1.59 -19.75
CA ARG A 202 17.04 2.08 -20.68
C ARG A 202 18.03 0.98 -21.10
N LEU A 203 18.45 0.14 -20.15
CA LEU A 203 19.33 -0.98 -20.43
C LEU A 203 18.64 -1.99 -21.35
N LEU A 204 17.40 -2.36 -21.04
CA LEU A 204 16.60 -3.27 -21.85
C LEU A 204 16.43 -2.75 -23.29
N GLU A 205 16.12 -1.47 -23.47
CA GLU A 205 16.01 -0.83 -24.79
C GLU A 205 17.32 -0.92 -25.59
N ARG A 206 18.46 -0.73 -24.91
CA ARG A 206 19.79 -0.71 -25.55
C ARG A 206 20.32 -2.11 -25.87
N THR A 207 20.13 -3.08 -24.98
CA THR A 207 20.68 -4.43 -25.12
C THR A 207 19.70 -5.41 -25.77
N GLY A 208 18.40 -5.10 -25.75
CA GLY A 208 17.34 -6.01 -26.19
C GLY A 208 17.10 -7.19 -25.24
N ALA A 209 17.75 -7.21 -24.07
CA ALA A 209 17.67 -8.29 -23.09
C ALA A 209 17.45 -7.73 -21.68
N PRO A 210 16.73 -8.46 -20.80
CA PRO A 210 16.52 -8.02 -19.43
C PRO A 210 17.87 -7.90 -18.69
N PRO A 211 18.21 -6.72 -18.14
CA PRO A 211 19.47 -6.52 -17.44
C PRO A 211 19.50 -7.31 -16.13
N THR A 212 20.68 -7.78 -15.75
CA THR A 212 20.91 -8.34 -14.41
C THR A 212 20.91 -7.23 -13.36
N ASP A 213 20.63 -7.57 -12.10
CA ASP A 213 20.66 -6.59 -11.00
C ASP A 213 22.02 -5.89 -10.86
N ALA A 214 23.11 -6.62 -11.13
CA ALA A 214 24.46 -6.07 -11.10
C ALA A 214 24.74 -5.08 -12.25
N GLU A 215 24.11 -5.25 -13.41
CA GLU A 215 24.18 -4.30 -14.52
C GLU A 215 23.33 -3.06 -14.21
N THR A 216 22.12 -3.26 -13.70
CA THR A 216 21.24 -2.18 -13.28
C THR A 216 21.89 -1.34 -12.19
N ALA A 217 22.43 -1.94 -11.13
CA ALA A 217 23.10 -1.21 -10.06
C ALA A 217 24.28 -0.34 -10.54
N ARG A 218 25.11 -0.86 -11.47
CA ARG A 218 26.21 -0.10 -12.08
C ARG A 218 25.67 1.07 -12.92
N SER A 219 24.60 0.84 -13.67
CA SER A 219 23.96 1.86 -14.49
C SER A 219 23.31 2.96 -13.63
N VAL A 220 22.59 2.59 -12.57
CA VAL A 220 22.04 3.51 -11.57
C VAL A 220 23.13 4.43 -11.02
N HIS A 221 24.27 3.85 -10.61
CA HIS A 221 25.38 4.63 -10.09
C HIS A 221 25.95 5.61 -11.13
N ALA A 222 26.12 5.18 -12.38
CA ALA A 222 26.58 6.04 -13.47
C ALA A 222 25.59 7.18 -13.75
N TRP A 223 24.29 6.89 -13.77
CA TRP A 223 23.24 7.88 -13.96
C TRP A 223 23.18 8.89 -12.81
N TRP A 224 23.25 8.44 -11.56
CA TRP A 224 23.30 9.35 -10.42
C TRP A 224 24.55 10.23 -10.47
N THR A 225 25.71 9.66 -10.77
CA THR A 225 26.98 10.42 -10.85
C THR A 225 26.92 11.51 -11.94
N ALA A 226 26.33 11.20 -13.09
CA ALA A 226 26.19 12.14 -14.20
C ALA A 226 25.15 13.25 -13.95
N ASN A 227 24.24 13.06 -12.99
CA ASN A 227 23.14 13.98 -12.68
C ASN A 227 23.12 14.39 -11.19
N ALA A 228 24.25 14.29 -10.51
CA ALA A 228 24.33 14.55 -9.07
C ALA A 228 24.00 16.02 -8.73
N ASP A 229 24.20 16.92 -9.69
CA ASP A 229 23.82 18.33 -9.63
C ASP A 229 22.30 18.55 -9.66
N VAL A 230 21.55 17.67 -10.34
CA VAL A 230 20.08 17.74 -10.47
C VAL A 230 19.37 16.95 -9.37
N ILE A 231 19.85 15.75 -9.06
CA ILE A 231 19.23 14.83 -8.08
C ILE A 231 19.59 15.25 -6.65
N GLY A 232 20.83 15.69 -6.42
CA GLY A 232 21.35 16.02 -5.11
C GLY A 232 21.92 14.79 -4.36
N PRO A 233 22.08 14.90 -3.03
CA PRO A 233 22.83 13.95 -2.23
C PRO A 233 22.13 12.60 -2.03
N ASP A 234 20.81 12.55 -2.21
CA ASP A 234 19.99 11.35 -2.04
C ASP A 234 19.52 10.83 -3.41
N PRO A 235 20.02 9.68 -3.89
CA PRO A 235 19.65 9.13 -5.19
C PRO A 235 18.21 8.60 -5.25
N ASP A 236 17.57 8.35 -4.09
CA ASP A 236 16.21 7.82 -4.03
C ASP A 236 15.14 8.94 -4.09
N LEU A 237 15.55 10.20 -3.99
CA LEU A 237 14.66 11.36 -4.04
C LEU A 237 14.62 11.99 -5.44
N LEU A 238 13.86 11.36 -6.35
CA LEU A 238 13.55 11.96 -7.64
C LEU A 238 12.31 12.86 -7.55
N LEU A 239 12.43 14.07 -8.10
CA LEU A 239 11.33 15.04 -8.16
C LEU A 239 10.70 15.05 -9.56
N PRO A 240 9.36 15.00 -9.68
CA PRO A 240 8.70 15.10 -10.97
C PRO A 240 9.10 16.35 -11.75
N GLY A 241 9.38 16.18 -13.05
CA GLY A 241 9.83 17.24 -13.94
C GLY A 241 11.35 17.42 -13.99
N GLN A 242 12.13 16.72 -13.15
CA GLN A 242 13.59 16.67 -13.30
C GLN A 242 13.95 16.06 -14.67
N ILE A 243 14.95 16.63 -15.33
CA ILE A 243 15.46 16.12 -16.61
C ILE A 243 16.79 15.44 -16.34
N LEU A 244 16.80 14.11 -16.42
CA LEU A 244 17.99 13.29 -16.23
C LEU A 244 18.65 13.02 -17.57
N ARG A 245 19.96 13.25 -17.65
CA ARG A 245 20.78 13.01 -18.84
C ARG A 245 21.42 11.63 -18.76
N PRO A 246 21.49 10.89 -19.87
CA PRO A 246 22.21 9.62 -19.89
C PRO A 246 23.70 9.90 -19.60
N PRO A 247 24.38 9.02 -18.85
CA PRO A 247 25.81 9.15 -18.63
C PRO A 247 26.53 9.08 -19.98
N GLU A 248 27.51 9.96 -20.17
CA GLU A 248 28.41 9.85 -21.31
C GLU A 248 29.14 8.50 -21.20
N GLY A 249 29.09 7.70 -22.26
CA GLY A 249 29.73 6.39 -22.26
C GLY A 249 31.25 6.53 -22.06
N PRO A 250 31.94 5.45 -21.63
CA PRO A 250 33.39 5.39 -21.78
C PRO A 250 33.81 5.43 -23.25
#